data_AF-A0A955F4C7-F1
#
_entry.id   AF-A0A955F4C7-F1
#
_cell.length_a   1.000
_cell.length_b   1.000
_cell.length_c   1.000
_cell.angle_alpha   90.00
_cell.angle_beta   90.00
_cell.angle_gamma   90.00
#
_symmetry.space_group_name_H-M   'P 1'
#
loop_
_entity.id
_entity.type
_entity.pdbx_description
1 polymer ?
#
loop_
_entity_poly.entity_id
_entity_poly.type
_entity_poly.pdbx_seq_one_letter_code
_entity_poly.pdbx_strand_id
1 'polypeptide(L)'
;MSEDISQDQLVDRLAERLLSLCACDTTSGSEDAMIPTLSQILRADGAELETLVVEPGRTNVLATWGRPRVVFTTHLDTVPPYIAPRRVGRRVFGRGTCDAKGQIVAQLEALRRLRSEGLDGMAWLGLIGEETDAKGAAALPIWKSQLADCRLVVGGEPTQGRCATGQRGYLHLRVSTHGRAAHSGTPERGQSAIWPLLHWLDRLRRDPVRVDEDLGPEVWNLGQIEGGEAANVIPDHASAHLLCRTLPNSDFLGRVQDAAPGDAKVEILVNEPATRYPRLAGFDYAAMTFGSDLPAFAATLPDADLVLLGPGSIDVAHTPDEFIDLDDLVAGADSLCQLGRLALVERSS
;
A
#
# COMPACT_ATOMS: atom_id res chain seq x y z
N MET A 1 -28.10 -10.70 -19.08
CA MET A 1 -29.04 -9.55 -19.07
C MET A 1 -28.34 -8.46 -18.31
N SER A 2 -27.84 -7.43 -19.00
CA SER A 2 -27.31 -6.23 -18.35
C SER A 2 -28.47 -5.55 -17.61
N GLU A 3 -28.34 -5.34 -16.30
CA GLU A 3 -29.27 -4.50 -15.57
C GLU A 3 -29.13 -3.07 -16.10
N ASP A 4 -30.13 -2.59 -16.84
CA ASP A 4 -30.22 -1.22 -17.32
C ASP A 4 -30.66 -0.33 -16.15
N ILE A 5 -29.72 -0.04 -15.25
CA ILE A 5 -29.92 0.89 -14.13
C ILE A 5 -29.49 2.29 -14.54
N SER A 6 -30.21 3.30 -14.05
CA SER A 6 -29.81 4.69 -14.24
C SER A 6 -28.50 4.99 -13.50
N GLN A 7 -27.81 6.05 -13.93
CA GLN A 7 -26.59 6.51 -13.26
C GLN A 7 -26.83 6.83 -11.78
N ASP A 8 -28.00 7.40 -11.42
CA ASP A 8 -28.34 7.67 -10.03
C ASP A 8 -28.56 6.38 -9.21
N GLN A 9 -29.18 5.36 -9.80
CA GLN A 9 -29.34 4.05 -9.15
C GLN A 9 -27.98 3.37 -8.91
N LEU A 10 -27.06 3.50 -9.86
CA LEU A 10 -25.69 3.03 -9.69
C LEU A 10 -25.00 3.76 -8.54
N VAL A 11 -25.05 5.10 -8.53
CA VAL A 11 -24.46 5.91 -7.47
C VAL A 11 -25.01 5.52 -6.09
N ASP A 12 -26.33 5.33 -5.97
CA ASP A 12 -26.94 4.93 -4.72
C ASP A 12 -26.49 3.54 -4.27
N ARG A 13 -26.40 2.57 -5.19
CA ARG A 13 -25.88 1.23 -4.88
C ARG A 13 -24.43 1.28 -4.39
N LEU A 14 -23.56 2.04 -5.05
CA LEU A 14 -22.16 2.16 -4.65
C LEU A 14 -22.03 2.84 -3.28
N ALA A 15 -22.83 3.89 -3.05
CA ALA A 15 -22.88 4.54 -1.76
C ALA A 15 -23.33 3.59 -0.64
N GLU A 16 -24.38 2.79 -0.86
CA GLU A 16 -24.86 1.81 0.13
C GLU A 16 -23.82 0.75 0.45
N ARG A 17 -23.15 0.19 -0.57
CA ARG A 17 -22.04 -0.76 -0.37
C ARG A 17 -20.93 -0.10 0.45
N LEU A 18 -20.50 1.11 0.08
CA LEU A 18 -19.43 1.82 0.77
C LEU A 18 -19.78 2.12 2.23
N LEU A 19 -20.98 2.64 2.49
CA LEU A 19 -21.47 2.90 3.84
C LEU A 19 -21.48 1.61 4.69
N SER A 20 -21.90 0.47 4.12
CA SER A 20 -21.93 -0.79 4.86
C SER A 20 -20.55 -1.32 5.24
N LEU A 21 -19.56 -1.17 4.35
CA LEU A 21 -18.18 -1.58 4.61
C LEU A 21 -17.50 -0.62 5.60
N CYS A 22 -17.70 0.69 5.43
CA CYS A 22 -17.14 1.70 6.33
C CYS A 22 -17.79 1.69 7.72
N ALA A 23 -18.98 1.12 7.89
CA ALA A 23 -19.61 0.96 9.20
C ALA A 23 -18.92 -0.12 10.06
N CYS A 24 -18.13 -1.01 9.44
CA CYS A 24 -17.27 -1.95 10.14
C CYS A 24 -15.96 -1.25 10.55
N ASP A 25 -15.61 -1.25 11.83
CA ASP A 25 -14.30 -0.77 12.29
C ASP A 25 -13.23 -1.81 11.92
N THR A 26 -12.45 -1.50 10.88
CA THR A 26 -11.31 -2.30 10.42
C THR A 26 -10.01 -1.56 10.64
N THR A 27 -9.89 -0.80 11.73
CA THR A 27 -8.58 -0.29 12.15
C THR A 27 -7.58 -1.45 12.19
N SER A 28 -6.35 -1.27 11.67
CA SER A 28 -5.37 -2.36 11.52
C SER A 28 -5.24 -3.20 12.79
N GLY A 29 -5.42 -4.52 12.65
CA GLY A 29 -5.56 -5.48 13.75
C GLY A 29 -7.00 -5.89 14.08
N SER A 30 -8.02 -5.29 13.45
CA SER A 30 -9.45 -5.63 13.60
C SER A 30 -10.18 -5.86 12.27
N GLU A 31 -9.44 -6.24 11.23
CA GLU A 31 -9.91 -6.40 9.84
C GLU A 31 -11.08 -7.39 9.72
N ASP A 32 -11.12 -8.42 10.58
CA ASP A 32 -12.17 -9.45 10.58
C ASP A 32 -13.58 -8.88 10.76
N ALA A 33 -13.72 -7.67 11.33
CA ALA A 33 -15.01 -7.01 11.53
C ALA A 33 -15.81 -6.79 10.24
N MET A 34 -15.14 -6.70 9.08
CA MET A 34 -15.79 -6.49 7.78
C MET A 34 -16.06 -7.78 7.01
N ILE A 35 -15.44 -8.90 7.39
CA ILE A 35 -15.48 -10.17 6.65
C ILE A 35 -16.91 -10.68 6.43
N PRO A 36 -17.86 -10.63 7.39
CA PRO A 36 -19.24 -11.06 7.14
C PRO A 36 -19.93 -10.24 6.04
N THR A 37 -19.84 -8.90 6.12
CA THR A 37 -20.43 -7.97 5.15
C THR A 37 -19.81 -8.13 3.77
N LEU A 38 -18.48 -8.19 3.70
CA LEU A 38 -17.73 -8.38 2.46
C LEU A 38 -18.05 -9.73 1.81
N SER A 39 -18.08 -10.80 2.59
CA SER A 39 -18.40 -12.15 2.10
C SER A 39 -19.82 -12.23 1.55
N GLN A 40 -20.78 -11.51 2.16
CA GLN A 40 -22.14 -11.44 1.64
C GLN A 40 -22.19 -10.77 0.27
N ILE A 41 -21.48 -9.64 0.10
CA ILE A 41 -21.40 -8.92 -1.18
C ILE A 41 -20.77 -9.80 -2.26
N LEU A 42 -19.61 -10.39 -1.97
CA LEU A 42 -18.88 -11.22 -2.94
C LEU A 42 -19.66 -12.46 -3.37
N ARG A 43 -20.34 -13.15 -2.43
CA ARG A 43 -21.19 -14.31 -2.76
C ARG A 43 -22.42 -13.90 -3.56
N ALA A 44 -23.02 -12.74 -3.26
CA ALA A 44 -24.13 -12.22 -4.05
C ALA A 44 -23.71 -11.90 -5.50
N ASP A 45 -22.47 -11.47 -5.68
CA ASP A 45 -21.84 -11.25 -7.00
C ASP A 45 -21.30 -12.57 -7.63
N GLY A 46 -21.58 -13.72 -7.03
CA GLY A 46 -21.32 -15.05 -7.58
C GLY A 46 -19.88 -15.55 -7.47
N ALA A 47 -19.10 -15.03 -6.52
CA ALA A 47 -17.73 -15.48 -6.28
C ALA A 47 -17.65 -16.82 -5.53
N GLU A 48 -16.65 -17.62 -5.87
CA GLU A 48 -16.12 -18.65 -4.98
C GLU A 48 -15.16 -18.00 -3.98
N LEU A 49 -15.32 -18.28 -2.69
CA LEU A 49 -14.56 -17.62 -1.62
C LEU A 49 -13.61 -18.57 -0.91
N GLU A 50 -12.37 -18.12 -0.76
CA GLU A 50 -11.36 -18.70 0.11
C GLU A 50 -10.85 -17.63 1.08
N THR A 51 -10.54 -18.03 2.31
CA THR A 51 -10.05 -17.11 3.34
C THR A 51 -8.78 -17.67 3.97
N LEU A 52 -7.83 -16.79 4.27
CA LEU A 52 -6.60 -17.12 4.98
C LEU A 52 -6.51 -16.30 6.26
N VAL A 53 -6.65 -16.96 7.40
CA VAL A 53 -6.36 -16.34 8.70
C VAL A 53 -4.85 -16.17 8.80
N VAL A 54 -4.38 -14.93 8.70
CA VAL A 54 -2.96 -14.60 8.82
C VAL A 54 -2.58 -14.50 10.29
N GLU A 55 -3.44 -13.84 11.07
CA GLU A 55 -3.36 -13.73 12.54
C GLU A 55 -4.78 -13.70 13.15
N PRO A 56 -4.95 -13.93 14.46
CA PRO A 56 -6.25 -13.81 15.11
C PRO A 56 -6.86 -12.41 14.87
N GLY A 57 -8.06 -12.36 14.29
CA GLY A 57 -8.73 -11.10 13.97
C GLY A 57 -8.33 -10.49 12.62
N ARG A 58 -7.42 -11.14 11.86
CA ARG A 58 -6.86 -10.63 10.60
C ARG A 58 -6.88 -11.71 9.52
N THR A 59 -7.85 -11.61 8.62
CA THR A 59 -8.09 -12.59 7.55
C THR A 59 -8.00 -11.97 6.16
N ASN A 60 -7.11 -12.49 5.31
CA ASN A 60 -7.13 -12.19 3.87
C ASN A 60 -8.32 -12.91 3.20
N VAL A 61 -8.87 -12.33 2.14
CA VAL A 61 -10.01 -12.88 1.40
C VAL A 61 -9.69 -12.97 -0.09
N LEU A 62 -9.70 -14.18 -0.63
CA LEU A 62 -9.65 -14.44 -2.06
C LEU A 62 -11.05 -14.77 -2.59
N ALA A 63 -11.49 -14.02 -3.59
CA ALA A 63 -12.71 -14.26 -4.34
C ALA A 63 -12.36 -14.58 -5.80
N THR A 64 -12.90 -15.65 -6.35
CA THR A 64 -12.61 -16.08 -7.72
C THR A 64 -13.85 -16.29 -8.56
N TRP A 65 -13.73 -15.97 -9.85
CA TRP A 65 -14.68 -16.28 -10.90
C TRP A 65 -13.90 -16.99 -12.01
N GLY A 66 -14.02 -18.32 -12.08
CA GLY A 66 -13.26 -19.14 -13.03
C GLY A 66 -11.76 -19.21 -12.74
N ARG A 67 -10.96 -19.45 -13.77
CA ARG A 67 -9.49 -19.53 -13.66
C ARG A 67 -8.86 -18.13 -13.84
N PRO A 68 -8.30 -17.51 -12.79
CA PRO A 68 -7.93 -16.09 -12.83
C PRO A 68 -6.83 -15.77 -13.86
N ARG A 69 -7.12 -14.82 -14.74
CA ARG A 69 -6.18 -14.14 -15.65
C ARG A 69 -5.92 -12.69 -15.23
N VAL A 70 -6.84 -12.10 -14.47
CA VAL A 70 -6.70 -10.79 -13.84
C VAL A 70 -7.01 -10.89 -12.36
N VAL A 71 -6.21 -10.21 -11.54
CA VAL A 71 -6.41 -10.08 -10.09
C VAL A 71 -6.61 -8.61 -9.76
N PHE A 72 -7.73 -8.26 -9.15
CA PHE A 72 -7.90 -6.96 -8.49
C PHE A 72 -7.54 -7.12 -7.01
N THR A 73 -6.86 -6.14 -6.42
CA THR A 73 -6.45 -6.23 -5.03
C THR A 73 -6.42 -4.86 -4.37
N THR A 74 -6.69 -4.84 -3.07
CA THR A 74 -6.63 -3.67 -2.20
C THR A 74 -6.62 -4.16 -0.74
N HIS A 75 -6.28 -3.29 0.20
CA HIS A 75 -6.31 -3.65 1.61
C HIS A 75 -7.69 -3.49 2.27
N LEU A 76 -7.87 -4.18 3.40
CA LEU A 76 -9.09 -4.22 4.21
C LEU A 76 -9.00 -3.28 5.43
N ASP A 77 -7.79 -3.07 5.94
CA ASP A 77 -7.52 -2.26 7.11
C ASP A 77 -7.54 -0.77 6.81
N THR A 78 -7.56 0.03 7.89
CA THR A 78 -7.52 1.49 7.84
C THR A 78 -6.71 2.02 9.02
N VAL A 79 -6.15 3.22 8.89
CA VAL A 79 -5.48 3.90 10.03
C VAL A 79 -6.46 4.34 11.13
N PRO A 80 -6.00 4.41 12.40
CA PRO A 80 -6.80 4.99 13.47
C PRO A 80 -7.00 6.51 13.32
N PRO A 81 -8.04 7.10 13.94
CA PRO A 81 -9.14 6.42 14.59
C PRO A 81 -10.22 5.97 13.59
N TYR A 82 -11.10 5.07 14.04
CA TYR A 82 -12.37 4.82 13.36
C TYR A 82 -13.22 6.11 13.29
N ILE A 83 -13.74 6.39 12.10
CA ILE A 83 -14.65 7.51 11.84
C ILE A 83 -15.86 6.95 11.10
N ALA A 84 -17.02 6.97 11.77
CA ALA A 84 -18.26 6.44 11.23
C ALA A 84 -18.65 7.11 9.90
N PRO A 85 -19.17 6.34 8.93
CA PRO A 85 -19.44 6.89 7.61
C PRO A 85 -20.72 7.71 7.58
N ARG A 86 -20.73 8.78 6.76
CA ARG A 86 -21.93 9.54 6.43
C ARG A 86 -21.92 9.97 4.98
N ARG A 87 -23.09 9.91 4.33
CA ARG A 87 -23.29 10.49 3.00
C ARG A 87 -23.79 11.92 3.12
N VAL A 88 -23.18 12.83 2.35
CA VAL A 88 -23.64 14.22 2.17
C VAL A 88 -23.68 14.51 0.67
N GLY A 89 -24.88 14.44 0.08
CA GLY A 89 -25.06 14.59 -1.36
C GLY A 89 -24.33 13.51 -2.17
N ARG A 90 -23.41 13.95 -3.03
CA ARG A 90 -22.55 13.10 -3.87
C ARG A 90 -21.26 12.63 -3.17
N ARG A 91 -21.03 12.99 -1.90
CA ARG A 91 -19.83 12.57 -1.15
C ARG A 91 -20.16 11.62 -0.03
N VAL A 92 -19.28 10.66 0.21
CA VAL A 92 -19.31 9.81 1.40
C VAL A 92 -18.06 10.11 2.22
N PHE A 93 -18.27 10.51 3.46
CA PHE A 93 -17.23 10.80 4.45
C PHE A 93 -17.10 9.63 5.41
N GLY A 94 -15.92 9.41 5.96
CA GLY A 94 -15.64 8.36 6.94
C GLY A 94 -14.28 7.71 6.71
N ARG A 95 -13.78 7.02 7.73
CA ARG A 95 -12.50 6.32 7.63
C ARG A 95 -12.61 5.18 6.62
N GLY A 96 -11.67 5.14 5.68
CA GLY A 96 -11.63 4.16 4.61
C GLY A 96 -12.56 4.44 3.43
N THR A 97 -13.29 5.55 3.43
CA THR A 97 -14.14 5.90 2.28
C THR A 97 -13.33 6.13 1.01
N CYS A 98 -12.12 6.66 1.16
CA CYS A 98 -11.14 6.80 0.09
C CYS A 98 -10.11 5.66 0.17
N ASP A 99 -9.61 5.37 1.37
CA ASP A 99 -8.42 4.55 1.60
C ASP A 99 -8.64 3.38 2.59
N ALA A 100 -9.08 2.20 2.18
CA ALA A 100 -9.29 1.79 0.79
C ALA A 100 -10.62 1.10 0.49
N LYS A 101 -11.64 1.26 1.35
CA LYS A 101 -12.97 0.64 1.10
C LYS A 101 -13.67 1.23 -0.12
N GLY A 102 -13.37 2.47 -0.50
CA GLY A 102 -13.75 3.03 -1.80
C GLY A 102 -13.18 2.21 -2.97
N GLN A 103 -11.91 1.80 -2.86
CA GLN A 103 -11.24 0.95 -3.84
C GLN A 103 -11.92 -0.43 -3.93
N ILE A 104 -12.26 -1.03 -2.78
CA ILE A 104 -13.05 -2.28 -2.73
C ILE A 104 -14.33 -2.12 -3.57
N VAL A 105 -15.13 -1.09 -3.28
CA VAL A 105 -16.43 -0.90 -3.96
C VAL A 105 -16.25 -0.68 -5.46
N ALA A 106 -15.26 0.11 -5.88
CA ALA A 106 -14.98 0.35 -7.30
C ALA A 106 -14.55 -0.93 -8.03
N GLN A 107 -13.65 -1.72 -7.44
CA GLN A 107 -13.18 -2.98 -7.99
C GLN A 107 -14.30 -4.02 -8.09
N LEU A 108 -15.12 -4.16 -7.04
CA LEU A 108 -16.25 -5.08 -7.05
C LEU A 108 -17.31 -4.70 -8.10
N GLU A 109 -17.57 -3.40 -8.29
CA GLU A 109 -18.47 -2.96 -9.37
C GLU A 109 -17.88 -3.26 -10.76
N ALA A 110 -16.59 -3.01 -10.97
CA ALA A 110 -15.93 -3.34 -12.24
C ALA A 110 -16.04 -4.85 -12.56
N LEU A 111 -15.76 -5.71 -11.58
CA LEU A 111 -15.89 -7.17 -11.69
C LEU A 111 -17.32 -7.58 -12.02
N ARG A 112 -18.31 -7.00 -11.33
CA ARG A 112 -19.73 -7.26 -11.59
C ARG A 112 -20.13 -6.91 -13.03
N ARG A 113 -19.62 -5.82 -13.58
CA ARG A 113 -19.87 -5.41 -14.98
C ARG A 113 -19.22 -6.36 -15.98
N LEU A 114 -17.94 -6.72 -15.78
CA LEU A 114 -17.24 -7.71 -16.61
C LEU A 114 -18.00 -9.04 -16.64
N ARG A 115 -18.49 -9.50 -15.48
CA ARG A 115 -19.35 -10.68 -15.38
C ARG A 115 -20.66 -10.54 -16.16
N SER A 116 -21.30 -9.37 -16.10
CA SER A 116 -22.54 -9.11 -16.85
C SER A 116 -22.35 -9.12 -18.37
N GLU A 117 -21.13 -8.88 -18.84
CA GLU A 117 -20.69 -9.02 -20.25
C GLU A 117 -20.40 -10.48 -20.63
N GLY A 118 -20.49 -11.41 -19.67
CA GLY A 118 -20.18 -12.83 -19.87
C GLY A 118 -18.71 -13.17 -19.76
N LEU A 119 -17.87 -12.25 -19.26
CA LEU A 119 -16.46 -12.50 -19.02
C LEU A 119 -16.26 -13.25 -17.69
N ASP A 120 -15.23 -14.10 -17.66
CA ASP A 120 -14.82 -14.90 -16.51
C ASP A 120 -13.29 -14.87 -16.38
N GLY A 121 -12.71 -15.57 -15.41
CA GLY A 121 -11.26 -15.62 -15.21
C GLY A 121 -10.75 -14.41 -14.43
N MET A 122 -11.47 -14.03 -13.38
CA MET A 122 -11.14 -12.90 -12.52
C MET A 122 -10.90 -13.39 -11.10
N ALA A 123 -10.05 -12.68 -10.36
CA ALA A 123 -9.96 -12.78 -8.92
C ALA A 123 -10.00 -11.40 -8.28
N TRP A 124 -10.50 -11.35 -7.06
CA TRP A 124 -10.37 -10.20 -6.17
C TRP A 124 -9.72 -10.65 -4.86
N LEU A 125 -8.73 -9.90 -4.40
CA LEU A 125 -7.94 -10.25 -3.24
C LEU A 125 -7.86 -9.09 -2.24
N GLY A 126 -8.52 -9.27 -1.10
CA GLY A 126 -8.48 -8.36 0.04
C GLY A 126 -7.36 -8.73 1.00
N LEU A 127 -6.43 -7.80 1.24
CA LEU A 127 -5.25 -8.01 2.08
C LEU A 127 -5.35 -7.28 3.42
N ILE A 128 -4.77 -7.84 4.47
CA ILE A 128 -4.67 -7.23 5.80
C ILE A 128 -3.31 -6.57 6.02
N GLY A 129 -3.30 -5.48 6.78
CA GLY A 129 -2.09 -4.93 7.38
C GLY A 129 -1.23 -4.06 6.49
N GLU A 130 -1.77 -3.55 5.37
CA GLU A 130 -1.02 -2.66 4.47
C GLU A 130 -0.50 -1.44 5.25
N GLU A 131 -1.34 -0.87 6.12
CA GLU A 131 -1.06 0.34 6.88
C GLU A 131 -0.03 0.13 8.02
N THR A 132 0.46 -1.09 8.23
CA THR A 132 1.29 -1.45 9.40
C THR A 132 2.44 -2.40 9.12
N ASP A 133 2.17 -3.67 8.79
CA ASP A 133 3.16 -4.74 8.80
C ASP A 133 3.21 -5.58 7.52
N ALA A 134 2.36 -5.28 6.55
CA ALA A 134 2.24 -5.94 5.25
C ALA A 134 2.15 -7.48 5.33
N LYS A 135 1.69 -8.04 6.47
CA LYS A 135 1.61 -9.49 6.65
C LYS A 135 0.63 -10.15 5.69
N GLY A 136 -0.43 -9.44 5.30
CA GLY A 136 -1.38 -9.89 4.28
C GLY A 136 -0.67 -10.14 2.95
N ALA A 137 0.10 -9.17 2.47
CA ALA A 137 0.89 -9.30 1.26
C ALA A 137 2.02 -10.34 1.37
N ALA A 138 2.68 -10.44 2.53
CA ALA A 138 3.70 -11.46 2.75
C ALA A 138 3.15 -12.90 2.66
N ALA A 139 1.86 -13.10 2.92
CA ALA A 139 1.18 -14.39 2.84
C ALA A 139 0.71 -14.78 1.43
N LEU A 140 0.81 -13.88 0.44
CA LEU A 140 0.41 -14.11 -0.97
C LEU A 140 0.89 -15.42 -1.60
N PRO A 141 2.12 -15.93 -1.34
CA PRO A 141 2.63 -17.13 -2.00
C PRO A 141 1.75 -18.38 -1.85
N ILE A 142 0.84 -18.42 -0.86
CA ILE A 142 -0.11 -19.52 -0.67
C ILE A 142 -1.02 -19.73 -1.90
N TRP A 143 -1.39 -18.66 -2.62
CA TRP A 143 -2.28 -18.71 -3.79
C TRP A 143 -1.52 -18.75 -5.12
N LYS A 144 -0.19 -18.91 -5.10
CA LYS A 144 0.65 -18.88 -6.31
C LYS A 144 0.17 -19.84 -7.39
N SER A 145 -0.22 -21.06 -7.02
CA SER A 145 -0.70 -22.07 -7.97
C SER A 145 -2.07 -21.72 -8.57
N GLN A 146 -2.99 -21.20 -7.74
CA GLN A 146 -4.33 -20.80 -8.15
C GLN A 146 -4.32 -19.57 -9.05
N LEU A 147 -3.35 -18.68 -8.87
CA LEU A 147 -3.17 -17.45 -9.63
C LEU A 147 -2.11 -17.56 -10.74
N ALA A 148 -1.60 -18.75 -11.05
CA ALA A 148 -0.50 -18.95 -12.00
C ALA A 148 -0.79 -18.46 -13.44
N ASP A 149 -2.07 -18.37 -13.81
CA ASP A 149 -2.51 -17.88 -15.11
C ASP A 149 -2.75 -16.37 -15.14
N CYS A 150 -2.55 -15.69 -14.01
CA CYS A 150 -2.66 -14.24 -13.93
C CYS A 150 -1.65 -13.57 -14.86
N ARG A 151 -2.11 -12.54 -15.57
CA ARG A 151 -1.32 -11.70 -16.48
C ARG A 151 -1.39 -10.23 -16.12
N LEU A 152 -2.37 -9.84 -15.31
CA LEU A 152 -2.55 -8.47 -14.86
C LEU A 152 -3.00 -8.46 -13.40
N VAL A 153 -2.27 -7.73 -12.55
CA VAL A 153 -2.69 -7.40 -11.20
C VAL A 153 -3.01 -5.91 -11.14
N VAL A 154 -4.21 -5.58 -10.69
CA VAL A 154 -4.68 -4.20 -10.53
C VAL A 154 -4.81 -3.89 -9.04
N GLY A 155 -3.85 -3.14 -8.50
CA GLY A 155 -3.88 -2.62 -7.14
C GLY A 155 -4.77 -1.37 -7.06
N GLY A 156 -5.63 -1.31 -6.06
CA GLY A 156 -6.52 -0.18 -5.80
C GLY A 156 -5.94 0.73 -4.73
N GLU A 157 -5.69 1.98 -5.09
CA GLU A 157 -5.22 3.04 -4.21
C GLU A 157 -5.81 4.38 -4.69
N PRO A 158 -5.89 5.43 -3.86
CA PRO A 158 -6.49 6.70 -4.25
C PRO A 158 -5.59 7.53 -5.19
N THR A 159 -5.57 7.15 -6.47
CA THR A 159 -4.70 7.72 -7.52
C THR A 159 -5.40 8.78 -8.39
N GLN A 160 -6.56 9.25 -7.97
CA GLN A 160 -7.42 10.21 -8.71
C GLN A 160 -7.82 9.69 -10.09
N GLY A 161 -8.04 8.38 -10.21
CA GLY A 161 -8.41 7.75 -11.49
C GLY A 161 -7.27 7.69 -12.52
N ARG A 162 -6.03 7.92 -12.11
CA ARG A 162 -4.85 7.85 -12.99
C ARG A 162 -4.01 6.62 -12.67
N CYS A 163 -3.48 5.96 -13.70
CA CYS A 163 -2.53 4.87 -13.49
C CYS A 163 -1.21 5.41 -12.92
N ALA A 164 -0.67 4.74 -11.92
CA ALA A 164 0.65 5.09 -11.42
C ALA A 164 1.73 4.76 -12.47
N THR A 165 2.70 5.66 -12.68
CA THR A 165 3.92 5.35 -13.45
C THR A 165 4.89 4.44 -12.66
N GLY A 166 4.72 4.44 -11.35
CA GLY A 166 5.50 3.69 -10.37
C GLY A 166 5.14 4.15 -8.97
N GLN A 167 5.80 3.55 -8.01
CA GLN A 167 5.74 3.94 -6.61
C GLN A 167 7.13 4.01 -6.00
N ARG A 168 7.30 4.90 -5.03
CA ARG A 168 8.53 4.97 -4.22
C ARG A 168 8.53 3.80 -3.23
N GLY A 169 9.72 3.31 -2.90
CA GLY A 169 9.87 2.29 -1.87
C GLY A 169 9.77 2.87 -0.47
N TYR A 170 9.79 1.99 0.53
CA TYR A 170 9.80 2.35 1.94
C TYR A 170 10.94 1.61 2.64
N LEU A 171 12.01 2.34 2.96
CA LEU A 171 13.17 1.80 3.63
C LEU A 171 13.30 2.44 5.02
N HIS A 172 13.00 1.67 6.06
CA HIS A 172 13.16 2.07 7.45
C HIS A 172 14.38 1.40 8.05
N LEU A 173 15.36 2.20 8.44
CA LEU A 173 16.62 1.75 9.03
C LEU A 173 16.71 2.23 10.47
N ARG A 174 17.27 1.39 11.33
CA ARG A 174 17.86 1.81 12.59
C ARG A 174 19.37 1.76 12.46
N VAL A 175 20.02 2.90 12.66
CA VAL A 175 21.48 3.00 12.68
C VAL A 175 21.97 3.24 14.10
N SER A 176 23.02 2.57 14.52
CA SER A 176 23.56 2.71 15.88
C SER A 176 25.07 2.66 15.95
N THR A 177 25.60 3.35 16.95
CA THR A 177 27.02 3.44 17.26
C THR A 177 27.23 3.13 18.73
N HIS A 178 28.37 2.51 19.04
CA HIS A 178 28.73 2.13 20.40
C HIS A 178 30.02 2.84 20.82
N GLY A 179 30.19 2.97 22.12
CA GLY A 179 31.31 3.64 22.75
C GLY A 179 31.61 3.05 24.12
N ARG A 180 32.12 3.88 25.03
CA ARG A 180 32.45 3.49 26.39
C ARG A 180 32.12 4.59 27.37
N ALA A 181 31.30 4.27 28.36
CA ALA A 181 30.86 5.22 29.36
C ALA A 181 32.02 5.62 30.27
N ALA A 182 32.07 6.90 30.63
CA ALA A 182 33.00 7.44 31.61
C ALA A 182 32.45 8.75 32.18
N HIS A 183 33.01 9.19 33.30
CA HIS A 183 32.73 10.53 33.80
C HIS A 183 33.24 11.56 32.78
N SER A 184 32.41 12.54 32.44
CA SER A 184 32.73 13.61 31.45
C SER A 184 34.01 14.39 31.77
N GLY A 185 34.40 14.47 33.05
CA GLY A 185 35.66 15.07 33.49
C GLY A 185 36.94 14.25 33.21
N THR A 186 36.82 13.00 32.77
CA THR A 186 37.95 12.12 32.40
C THR A 186 37.70 11.48 31.03
N PRO A 187 37.61 12.28 29.95
CA PRO A 187 37.16 11.80 28.66
C PRO A 187 38.06 10.79 27.98
N GLU A 188 39.36 10.80 28.29
CA GLU A 188 40.34 9.82 27.83
C GLU A 188 40.02 8.38 28.26
N ARG A 189 39.19 8.21 29.31
CA ARG A 189 38.71 6.90 29.77
C ARG A 189 37.46 6.42 29.04
N GLY A 190 36.76 7.30 28.33
CA GLY A 190 35.54 6.99 27.58
C GLY A 190 35.74 6.98 26.07
N GLN A 191 34.66 6.71 25.37
CA GLN A 191 34.54 6.88 23.91
C GLN A 191 33.09 7.25 23.62
N SER A 192 32.85 8.44 23.05
CA SER A 192 31.49 8.88 22.77
C SER A 192 30.90 8.12 21.58
N ALA A 193 29.70 7.59 21.74
CA ALA A 193 28.89 7.06 20.65
C ALA A 193 28.19 8.17 19.83
N ILE A 194 27.83 9.29 20.45
CA ILE A 194 27.06 10.36 19.78
C ILE A 194 27.86 11.00 18.63
N TRP A 195 29.14 11.34 18.84
CA TRP A 195 29.93 12.04 17.82
C TRP A 195 30.08 11.24 16.51
N PRO A 196 30.47 9.94 16.53
CA PRO A 196 30.46 9.10 15.34
C PRO A 196 29.10 9.06 14.62
N LEU A 197 27.98 8.95 15.36
CA LEU A 197 26.64 8.94 14.76
C LEU A 197 26.34 10.26 14.05
N LEU A 198 26.61 11.41 14.69
CA LEU A 198 26.40 12.72 14.07
C LEU A 198 27.23 12.89 12.80
N HIS A 199 28.50 12.49 12.82
CA HIS A 199 29.36 12.55 11.64
C HIS A 199 28.88 11.63 10.51
N TRP A 200 28.33 10.45 10.83
CA TRP A 200 27.75 9.55 9.85
C TRP A 200 26.52 10.15 9.16
N LEU A 201 25.58 10.67 9.95
CA LEU A 201 24.36 11.30 9.44
C LEU A 201 24.68 12.56 8.60
N ASP A 202 25.67 13.33 9.03
CA ASP A 202 26.14 14.54 8.33
C ASP A 202 26.86 14.21 7.01
N ARG A 203 27.53 13.06 6.91
CA ARG A 203 28.03 12.56 5.61
C ARG A 203 26.87 12.22 4.68
N LEU A 204 25.91 11.44 5.13
CA LEU A 204 24.73 11.05 4.32
C LEU A 204 23.92 12.25 3.85
N ARG A 205 23.81 13.30 4.66
CA ARG A 205 23.07 14.53 4.32
C ARG A 205 23.74 15.36 3.23
N ARG A 206 25.04 15.21 3.03
CA ARG A 206 25.78 15.91 1.97
C ARG A 206 25.75 15.21 0.63
N ASP A 207 25.29 13.96 0.57
CA ASP A 207 25.18 13.25 -0.69
C ASP A 207 24.16 13.94 -1.62
N PRO A 208 24.43 13.97 -2.93
CA PRO A 208 23.49 14.54 -3.88
C PRO A 208 22.18 13.74 -3.87
N VAL A 209 21.06 14.47 -3.89
CA VAL A 209 19.73 13.88 -3.99
C VAL A 209 19.55 13.31 -5.39
N ARG A 210 19.25 12.01 -5.47
CA ARG A 210 18.83 11.37 -6.71
C ARG A 210 17.44 11.85 -7.08
N VAL A 211 17.20 12.11 -8.36
CA VAL A 211 15.91 12.54 -8.87
C VAL A 211 15.53 11.65 -10.04
N ASP A 212 14.36 11.04 -9.93
CA ASP A 212 13.70 10.31 -11.00
C ASP A 212 12.84 11.26 -11.82
N GLU A 213 12.76 11.03 -13.14
CA GLU A 213 11.96 11.86 -14.05
C GLU A 213 10.47 11.81 -13.72
N ASP A 214 9.95 10.63 -13.37
CA ASP A 214 8.55 10.45 -13.02
C ASP A 214 8.36 10.62 -11.51
N LEU A 215 9.11 9.85 -10.71
CA LEU A 215 8.87 9.74 -9.27
C LEU A 215 9.48 10.88 -8.45
N GLY A 216 10.18 11.83 -9.07
CA GLY A 216 10.80 12.97 -8.39
C GLY A 216 11.97 12.57 -7.47
N PRO A 217 12.28 13.36 -6.43
CA PRO A 217 13.47 13.12 -5.61
C PRO A 217 13.33 11.89 -4.70
N GLU A 218 14.45 11.20 -4.49
CA GLU A 218 14.64 10.28 -3.36
C GLU A 218 14.71 11.11 -2.08
N VAL A 219 13.81 10.85 -1.14
CA VAL A 219 13.70 11.64 0.09
C VAL A 219 13.94 10.74 1.28
N TRP A 220 14.92 11.08 2.11
CA TRP A 220 15.11 10.44 3.40
C TRP A 220 14.95 11.43 4.55
N ASN A 221 14.42 10.92 5.65
CA ASN A 221 14.12 11.66 6.86
C ASN A 221 14.85 11.05 8.06
N LEU A 222 15.52 11.88 8.86
CA LEU A 222 15.98 11.52 10.20
C LEU A 222 14.79 11.69 11.16
N GLY A 223 14.03 10.61 11.37
CA GLY A 223 12.78 10.67 12.12
C GLY A 223 12.98 10.70 13.63
N GLN A 224 14.00 9.99 14.13
CA GLN A 224 14.32 9.92 15.56
C GLN A 224 15.84 9.84 15.76
N ILE A 225 16.32 10.45 16.84
CA ILE A 225 17.72 10.36 17.27
C ILE A 225 17.76 10.32 18.80
N GLU A 226 18.51 9.38 19.36
CA GLU A 226 18.62 9.13 20.79
C GLU A 226 20.07 8.81 21.15
N GLY A 227 20.52 9.23 22.34
CA GLY A 227 21.85 8.88 22.85
C GLY A 227 22.20 9.61 24.14
N GLY A 228 22.95 8.90 25.00
CA GLY A 228 23.37 9.40 26.31
C GLY A 228 22.29 9.35 27.39
N GLU A 229 22.74 9.25 28.64
CA GLU A 229 21.88 9.13 29.83
C GLU A 229 21.87 10.40 30.69
N ALA A 230 23.02 11.08 30.80
CA ALA A 230 23.18 12.30 31.59
C ALA A 230 24.31 13.17 31.03
N ALA A 231 24.21 14.50 31.18
CA ALA A 231 25.16 15.45 30.64
C ALA A 231 26.60 15.28 31.16
N ASN A 232 26.77 14.69 32.36
CA ASN A 232 28.07 14.44 32.98
C ASN A 232 28.62 13.03 32.71
N VAL A 233 27.96 12.22 31.87
CA VAL A 233 28.38 10.87 31.48
C VAL A 233 28.67 10.85 29.98
N ILE A 234 29.81 10.28 29.58
CA ILE A 234 30.15 10.06 28.18
C ILE A 234 29.21 8.98 27.63
N PRO A 235 28.45 9.26 26.56
CA PRO A 235 27.45 8.33 26.03
C PRO A 235 28.15 7.14 25.38
N ASP A 236 27.81 5.93 25.80
CA ASP A 236 28.31 4.67 25.24
C ASP A 236 27.39 4.06 24.18
N HIS A 237 26.18 4.60 24.01
CA HIS A 237 25.26 4.23 22.96
C HIS A 237 24.56 5.46 22.37
N ALA A 238 24.36 5.41 21.05
CA ALA A 238 23.52 6.35 20.31
C ALA A 238 22.89 5.64 19.11
N SER A 239 21.64 5.97 18.79
CA SER A 239 20.93 5.43 17.63
C SER A 239 20.05 6.46 16.95
N ALA A 240 19.75 6.21 15.67
CA ALA A 240 18.82 7.01 14.89
C ALA A 240 17.94 6.14 14.01
N HIS A 241 16.72 6.60 13.75
CA HIS A 241 15.82 5.99 12.77
C HIS A 241 15.79 6.84 11.50
N LEU A 242 16.10 6.20 10.38
CA LEU A 242 16.10 6.80 9.05
C LEU A 242 14.98 6.19 8.23
N LEU A 243 14.13 7.01 7.64
CA LEU A 243 13.09 6.56 6.70
C LEU A 243 13.40 7.16 5.34
N CYS A 244 13.65 6.31 4.34
CA CYS A 244 13.89 6.71 2.96
C CYS A 244 12.76 6.25 2.05
N ARG A 245 12.20 7.19 1.29
CA ARG A 245 11.32 6.93 0.14
C ARG A 245 12.21 6.69 -1.07
N THR A 246 12.62 5.44 -1.24
CA THR A 246 13.62 5.04 -2.24
C THR A 246 13.06 5.12 -3.66
N LEU A 247 13.94 5.36 -4.62
CA LEU A 247 13.63 5.27 -6.04
C LEU A 247 13.97 3.86 -6.58
N PRO A 248 13.45 3.47 -7.76
CA PRO A 248 13.91 2.27 -8.44
C PRO A 248 15.44 2.30 -8.62
N ASN A 249 16.12 1.20 -8.25
CA ASN A 249 17.59 1.11 -8.23
C ASN A 249 18.28 2.09 -7.27
N SER A 250 17.61 2.49 -6.19
CA SER A 250 18.22 3.23 -5.09
C SER A 250 19.43 2.50 -4.52
N ASP A 251 20.51 3.23 -4.28
CA ASP A 251 21.69 2.77 -3.55
C ASP A 251 21.71 3.27 -2.10
N PHE A 252 20.60 3.85 -1.60
CA PHE A 252 20.59 4.54 -0.30
C PHE A 252 21.06 3.65 0.86
N LEU A 253 20.61 2.39 0.91
CA LEU A 253 21.09 1.43 1.91
C LEU A 253 22.60 1.21 1.81
N GLY A 254 23.14 1.06 0.60
CA GLY A 254 24.57 0.94 0.35
C GLY A 254 25.32 2.17 0.84
N ARG A 255 24.84 3.38 0.51
CA ARG A 255 25.44 4.64 0.99
C ARG A 255 25.42 4.76 2.52
N VAL A 256 24.33 4.33 3.17
CA VAL A 256 24.24 4.26 4.63
C VAL A 256 25.31 3.33 5.19
N GLN A 257 25.46 2.13 4.62
CA GLN A 257 26.45 1.14 5.04
C GLN A 257 27.88 1.62 4.78
N ASP A 258 28.17 2.20 3.62
CA ASP A 258 29.49 2.69 3.25
C ASP A 258 29.93 3.89 4.12
N ALA A 259 28.97 4.71 4.54
CA ALA A 259 29.23 5.82 5.43
C ALA A 259 29.34 5.41 6.91
N ALA A 260 29.09 4.14 7.27
CA ALA A 260 29.08 3.67 8.65
C ALA A 260 30.48 3.75 9.31
N PRO A 261 30.62 4.34 10.51
CA PRO A 261 31.91 4.41 11.20
C PRO A 261 32.22 3.12 11.95
N GLY A 262 33.43 2.57 11.76
CA GLY A 262 33.97 1.50 12.62
C GLY A 262 33.04 0.28 12.74
N ASP A 263 32.62 -0.02 13.96
CA ASP A 263 31.74 -1.13 14.34
C ASP A 263 30.25 -0.74 14.46
N ALA A 264 29.85 0.37 13.85
CA ALA A 264 28.46 0.79 13.77
C ALA A 264 27.57 -0.29 13.13
N LYS A 265 26.29 -0.30 13.52
CA LYS A 265 25.30 -1.26 13.02
C LYS A 265 24.24 -0.55 12.19
N VAL A 266 23.84 -1.21 11.11
CA VAL A 266 22.68 -0.86 10.29
C VAL A 266 21.71 -2.02 10.40
N GLU A 267 20.55 -1.77 10.97
CA GLU A 267 19.43 -2.71 11.06
C GLU A 267 18.33 -2.25 10.08
N ILE A 268 17.89 -3.17 9.23
CA ILE A 268 16.77 -2.93 8.31
C ILE A 268 15.51 -3.33 9.05
N LEU A 269 14.67 -2.36 9.40
CA LEU A 269 13.39 -2.59 10.05
C LEU A 269 12.31 -2.92 9.03
N VAL A 270 12.26 -2.17 7.92
CA VAL A 270 11.35 -2.40 6.79
C VAL A 270 12.11 -2.10 5.49
N ASN A 271 11.88 -2.89 4.45
CA ASN A 271 12.43 -2.67 3.12
C ASN A 271 11.43 -3.09 2.04
N GLU A 272 10.60 -2.15 1.63
CA GLU A 272 9.70 -2.30 0.50
C GLU A 272 10.33 -1.67 -0.74
N PRO A 273 10.45 -2.42 -1.85
CA PRO A 273 11.12 -1.93 -3.04
C PRO A 273 10.26 -0.91 -3.80
N ALA A 274 10.92 0.12 -4.32
CA ALA A 274 10.33 0.98 -5.34
C ALA A 274 10.08 0.18 -6.62
N THR A 275 9.00 0.48 -7.32
CA THR A 275 8.58 -0.26 -8.54
C THR A 275 8.15 0.70 -9.64
N ARG A 276 8.37 0.31 -10.90
CA ARG A 276 7.79 0.96 -12.08
C ARG A 276 6.69 0.09 -12.66
N TYR A 277 5.66 0.74 -13.17
CA TYR A 277 4.51 0.06 -13.77
C TYR A 277 4.49 0.27 -15.29
N PRO A 278 3.97 -0.69 -16.08
CA PRO A 278 3.85 -0.55 -17.52
C PRO A 278 2.83 0.54 -17.88
N ARG A 279 3.03 1.14 -19.07
CA ARG A 279 2.07 2.07 -19.66
C ARG A 279 1.16 1.33 -20.65
N LEU A 280 -0.12 1.33 -20.34
CA LEU A 280 -1.23 0.79 -21.12
C LEU A 280 -1.89 1.93 -21.91
N ALA A 281 -2.30 1.63 -23.14
CA ALA A 281 -2.95 2.62 -24.00
C ALA A 281 -4.35 2.99 -23.47
N GLY A 282 -4.71 4.27 -23.56
CA GLY A 282 -6.04 4.76 -23.18
C GLY A 282 -6.20 5.09 -21.70
N PHE A 283 -5.10 5.26 -20.96
CA PHE A 283 -5.09 5.70 -19.57
C PHE A 283 -4.23 6.93 -19.36
N ASP A 284 -4.65 7.77 -18.42
CA ASP A 284 -3.85 8.88 -17.90
C ASP A 284 -2.91 8.38 -16.80
N TYR A 285 -1.76 9.03 -16.69
CA TYR A 285 -0.68 8.59 -15.81
C TYR A 285 -0.25 9.69 -14.84
N ALA A 286 0.14 9.29 -13.64
CA ALA A 286 0.75 10.16 -12.65
C ALA A 286 1.75 9.40 -11.78
N ALA A 287 2.72 10.13 -11.23
CA ALA A 287 3.65 9.57 -10.27
C ALA A 287 2.98 9.46 -8.90
N MET A 288 3.11 8.30 -8.25
CA MET A 288 2.66 8.10 -6.88
C MET A 288 3.86 8.18 -5.94
N THR A 289 3.76 9.05 -4.94
CA THR A 289 4.84 9.28 -3.97
C THR A 289 4.71 8.42 -2.71
N PHE A 290 3.66 7.61 -2.63
CA PHE A 290 3.37 6.65 -1.56
C PHE A 290 3.71 5.22 -2.02
N GLY A 291 3.63 4.25 -1.09
CA GLY A 291 3.82 2.82 -1.36
C GLY A 291 2.47 2.09 -1.32
N SER A 292 2.48 0.81 -1.68
CA SER A 292 1.33 -0.10 -1.60
C SER A 292 1.85 -1.53 -1.53
N ASP A 293 0.96 -2.48 -1.24
CA ASP A 293 1.22 -3.93 -1.28
C ASP A 293 1.53 -4.48 -2.69
N LEU A 294 1.28 -3.71 -3.75
CA LEU A 294 1.34 -4.20 -5.13
C LEU A 294 2.70 -4.82 -5.53
N PRO A 295 3.89 -4.34 -5.10
CA PRO A 295 5.17 -4.99 -5.41
C PRO A 295 5.31 -6.41 -4.85
N ALA A 296 4.58 -6.78 -3.79
CA ALA A 296 4.63 -8.15 -3.26
C ALA A 296 4.13 -9.18 -4.29
N PHE A 297 3.29 -8.76 -5.24
CA PHE A 297 2.83 -9.60 -6.33
C PHE A 297 3.95 -9.90 -7.34
N ALA A 298 4.97 -9.05 -7.50
CA ALA A 298 6.05 -9.30 -8.46
C ALA A 298 6.82 -10.59 -8.16
N ALA A 299 7.00 -10.93 -6.88
CA ALA A 299 7.66 -12.18 -6.47
C ALA A 299 6.75 -13.41 -6.63
N THR A 300 5.44 -13.23 -6.42
CA THR A 300 4.46 -14.32 -6.48
C THR A 300 4.04 -14.63 -7.92
N LEU A 301 3.84 -13.59 -8.73
CA LEU A 301 3.33 -13.57 -10.10
C LEU A 301 4.30 -12.78 -11.02
N PRO A 302 5.51 -13.30 -11.28
CA PRO A 302 6.56 -12.56 -12.00
C PRO A 302 6.22 -12.26 -13.46
N ASP A 303 5.25 -12.99 -14.04
CA ASP A 303 4.81 -12.82 -15.43
C ASP A 303 3.58 -11.90 -15.57
N ALA A 304 3.07 -11.35 -14.46
CA ALA A 304 1.92 -10.45 -14.48
C ALA A 304 2.37 -8.99 -14.51
N ASP A 305 1.73 -8.21 -15.38
CA ASP A 305 1.83 -6.76 -15.33
C ASP A 305 1.16 -6.24 -14.06
N LEU A 306 1.81 -5.31 -13.37
CA LEU A 306 1.28 -4.68 -12.15
C LEU A 306 0.81 -3.27 -12.48
N VAL A 307 -0.43 -2.93 -12.18
CA VAL A 307 -1.00 -1.59 -12.40
C VAL A 307 -1.65 -1.10 -11.12
N LEU A 308 -1.31 0.12 -10.71
CA LEU A 308 -1.95 0.79 -9.57
C LEU A 308 -2.93 1.83 -10.10
N LEU A 309 -4.21 1.68 -9.77
CA LEU A 309 -5.28 2.59 -10.20
C LEU A 309 -6.46 2.53 -9.23
N GLY A 310 -6.94 3.70 -8.82
CA GLY A 310 -8.19 3.79 -8.07
C GLY A 310 -8.77 5.20 -7.99
N PRO A 311 -10.06 5.33 -7.68
CA PRO A 311 -10.71 6.62 -7.49
C PRO A 311 -10.31 7.32 -6.19
N GLY A 312 -10.65 8.61 -6.08
CA GLY A 312 -10.34 9.41 -4.89
C GLY A 312 -8.89 9.92 -4.87
N SER A 313 -8.57 10.79 -3.91
CA SER A 313 -7.25 11.43 -3.80
C SER A 313 -6.54 11.02 -2.53
N ILE A 314 -5.26 10.64 -2.64
CA ILE A 314 -4.39 10.45 -1.49
C ILE A 314 -4.32 11.69 -0.57
N ASP A 315 -4.59 12.89 -1.10
CA ASP A 315 -4.56 14.14 -0.33
C ASP A 315 -5.56 14.18 0.85
N VAL A 316 -6.63 13.38 0.77
CA VAL A 316 -7.66 13.31 1.83
C VAL A 316 -7.56 12.04 2.67
N ALA A 317 -6.73 11.07 2.24
CA ALA A 317 -6.46 9.85 2.99
C ALA A 317 -5.84 10.18 4.36
N HIS A 318 -6.12 9.35 5.35
CA HIS A 318 -5.61 9.47 6.73
C HIS A 318 -6.02 10.76 7.47
N THR A 319 -6.89 11.59 6.90
CA THR A 319 -7.39 12.82 7.54
C THR A 319 -8.68 12.59 8.35
N PRO A 320 -9.04 13.49 9.28
CA PRO A 320 -10.34 13.44 9.98
C PRO A 320 -11.56 13.65 9.07
N ASP A 321 -11.36 14.28 7.91
CA ASP A 321 -12.40 14.60 6.94
C ASP A 321 -12.27 13.76 5.67
N GLU A 322 -11.70 12.55 5.77
CA GLU A 322 -11.59 11.62 4.65
C GLU A 322 -12.95 11.43 3.96
N PHE A 323 -12.94 11.55 2.63
CA PHE A 323 -14.13 11.37 1.80
C PHE A 323 -13.78 10.84 0.41
N ILE A 324 -14.77 10.30 -0.28
CA ILE A 324 -14.73 10.06 -1.72
C ILE A 324 -15.96 10.68 -2.41
N ASP A 325 -15.76 11.21 -3.61
CA ASP A 325 -16.86 11.61 -4.49
C ASP A 325 -17.43 10.38 -5.19
N LEU A 326 -18.76 10.24 -5.19
CA LEU A 326 -19.43 9.09 -5.78
C LEU A 326 -19.32 9.11 -7.30
N ASP A 327 -19.18 10.28 -7.92
CA ASP A 327 -18.95 10.37 -9.36
C ASP A 327 -17.51 9.90 -9.70
N ASP A 328 -16.52 10.21 -8.85
CA ASP A 328 -15.16 9.65 -8.97
C ASP A 328 -15.18 8.13 -8.79
N LEU A 329 -15.95 7.61 -7.84
CA LEU A 329 -16.10 6.18 -7.59
C LEU A 329 -16.69 5.44 -8.81
N VAL A 330 -17.68 6.03 -9.48
CA VAL A 330 -18.24 5.51 -10.74
C VAL A 330 -17.20 5.52 -11.86
N ALA A 331 -16.50 6.64 -12.06
CA ALA A 331 -15.47 6.76 -13.08
C ALA A 331 -14.31 5.79 -12.83
N GLY A 332 -13.90 5.60 -11.58
CA GLY A 332 -12.91 4.61 -11.18
C GLY A 332 -13.35 3.18 -11.54
N ALA A 333 -14.60 2.83 -11.28
CA ALA A 333 -15.15 1.54 -11.70
C ALA A 333 -15.16 1.37 -13.24
N ASP A 334 -15.39 2.43 -14.01
CA ASP A 334 -15.30 2.40 -15.47
C ASP A 334 -13.87 2.08 -15.93
N SER A 335 -12.86 2.78 -15.40
CA SER A 335 -11.46 2.57 -15.74
C SER A 335 -10.95 1.20 -15.31
N LEU A 336 -11.34 0.72 -14.12
CA LEU A 336 -11.02 -0.63 -13.64
C LEU A 336 -11.66 -1.71 -14.53
N CYS A 337 -12.89 -1.47 -15.00
CA CYS A 337 -13.55 -2.36 -15.94
C CYS A 337 -12.81 -2.40 -17.29
N GLN A 338 -12.34 -1.25 -17.80
CA GLN A 338 -11.50 -1.20 -18.99
C GLN A 338 -10.20 -2.00 -18.83
N LEU A 339 -9.51 -1.89 -17.69
CA LEU A 339 -8.31 -2.70 -17.39
C LEU A 339 -8.61 -4.19 -17.40
N GLY A 340 -9.69 -4.60 -16.72
CA GLY A 340 -10.10 -6.00 -16.69
C GLY A 340 -10.38 -6.54 -18.09
N ARG A 341 -11.04 -5.76 -18.97
CA ARG A 341 -11.28 -6.19 -20.36
C ARG A 341 -9.98 -6.43 -21.13
N LEU A 342 -8.95 -5.61 -20.95
CA LEU A 342 -7.67 -5.79 -21.64
C LEU A 342 -7.09 -7.19 -21.35
N ALA A 343 -7.06 -7.60 -20.09
CA ALA A 343 -6.51 -8.90 -19.70
C ALA A 343 -7.39 -10.10 -20.11
N LEU A 344 -8.71 -9.90 -20.19
CA LEU A 344 -9.68 -10.98 -20.44
C LEU A 344 -9.98 -11.20 -21.93
N VAL A 345 -9.98 -10.13 -22.73
CA VAL A 345 -10.33 -10.17 -24.17
C VAL A 345 -9.10 -10.37 -25.05
N GLU A 346 -7.92 -9.90 -24.64
CA GLU A 346 -6.71 -10.12 -25.43
C GLU A 346 -6.25 -11.60 -25.38
N ARG A 347 -6.12 -12.16 -26.59
CA ARG A 347 -5.49 -13.45 -26.95
C ARG A 347 -6.27 -14.73 -26.60
N SER A 348 -7.51 -14.81 -27.05
CA SER A 348 -8.06 -16.07 -27.60
C SER A 348 -7.55 -16.24 -29.03
N SER A 349 -6.25 -16.53 -29.20
CA SER A 349 -5.64 -16.79 -30.52
C SER A 349 -4.51 -17.78 -30.41
#